data_AF-A0A919EBT1-F1
#
_entry.id   AF-A0A919EBT1-F1
#
_cell.length_a   1.000
_cell.length_b   1.000
_cell.length_c   1.000
_cell.angle_alpha   90.00
_cell.angle_beta   90.00
_cell.angle_gamma   90.00
#
_symmetry.space_group_name_H-M   'P 1'
#
loop_
_entity.id
_entity.type
_entity.pdbx_description
1 polymer ?
#
loop_
_entity_poly.entity_id
_entity_poly.type
_entity_poly.pdbx_seq_one_letter_code
_entity_poly.pdbx_strand_id
1 'polypeptide(L)'
;MARHAVAAIDFHAAHDGAARDRFVAGGRTVDDRVAGEPLPAVFEGLSVPVRTAASMLGLTPWTVAHLIERGELRSERGGQYRYVTLTSIFSYRRMTR
;
A
#
# COMPACT_ATOMS: atom_id res chain seq x y z
N MET A 1 -1.73 28.88 24.58
CA MET A 1 -2.46 28.15 23.51
C MET A 1 -1.45 27.65 22.50
N ALA A 2 -0.99 26.40 22.67
CA ALA A 2 0.02 25.78 21.82
C ALA A 2 -0.61 25.40 20.47
N ARG A 3 -0.03 25.91 19.38
CA ARG A 3 -0.43 25.57 18.01
C ARG A 3 0.51 24.45 17.56
N HIS A 4 0.02 23.21 17.55
CA HIS A 4 0.73 22.10 16.92
C HIS A 4 0.71 22.31 15.40
N ALA A 5 1.83 22.77 14.86
CA ALA A 5 2.08 22.77 13.43
C ALA A 5 2.34 21.32 12.99
N VAL A 6 1.34 20.69 12.38
CA VAL A 6 1.51 19.42 11.69
C VAL A 6 2.29 19.72 10.41
N ALA A 7 3.55 19.30 10.39
CA ALA A 7 4.41 19.41 9.23
C ALA A 7 3.86 18.54 8.10
N ALA A 8 3.46 19.18 7.00
CA ALA A 8 3.27 18.50 5.72
C ALA A 8 4.64 18.00 5.25
N ILE A 9 4.81 16.68 5.18
CA ILE A 9 6.01 16.09 4.62
C ILE A 9 5.86 16.19 3.10
N ASP A 10 6.43 17.25 2.52
CA ASP A 10 6.62 17.40 1.08
C ASP A 10 7.66 16.37 0.61
N PHE A 11 7.23 15.17 0.27
CA PHE A 11 8.08 14.16 -0.35
C PHE A 11 8.07 14.32 -1.87
N HIS A 12 8.81 15.32 -2.36
CA HIS A 12 9.14 15.43 -3.78
C HIS A 12 10.49 14.75 -4.02
N ALA A 13 10.47 13.51 -4.51
CA ALA A 13 11.67 12.82 -4.98
C ALA A 13 11.55 12.55 -6.49
N ALA A 14 12.40 13.23 -7.24
CA ALA A 14 12.65 13.00 -8.65
C ALA A 14 13.26 11.60 -8.85
N HIS A 15 12.73 10.81 -9.78
CA HIS A 15 13.45 9.67 -10.33
C HIS A 15 13.15 9.54 -11.83
N ASP A 16 14.10 10.04 -12.61
CA ASP A 16 14.34 9.65 -13.99
C ASP A 16 14.64 8.15 -14.09
N GLY A 17 14.09 7.52 -15.13
CA GLY A 17 14.89 6.71 -16.06
C GLY A 17 15.35 5.31 -15.65
N ALA A 18 14.81 4.34 -16.40
CA ALA A 18 15.46 3.11 -16.85
C ALA A 18 15.45 1.85 -15.96
N ALA A 19 14.55 0.95 -16.34
CA ALA A 19 14.78 -0.46 -16.63
C ALA A 19 16.07 -1.13 -16.09
N ARG A 20 15.89 -2.26 -15.39
CA ARG A 20 16.43 -3.56 -15.84
C ARG A 20 15.86 -4.74 -15.06
N ASP A 21 15.44 -5.72 -15.84
CA ASP A 21 15.29 -7.13 -15.51
C ASP A 21 16.40 -7.66 -14.59
N ARG A 22 16.02 -8.33 -13.50
CA ARG A 22 16.71 -9.54 -13.04
C ARG A 22 15.84 -10.34 -12.06
N PHE A 23 15.26 -11.41 -12.57
CA PHE A 23 14.82 -12.57 -11.78
C PHE A 23 15.99 -13.09 -10.93
N VAL A 24 15.79 -13.24 -9.62
CA VAL A 24 16.54 -14.20 -8.80
C VAL A 24 15.53 -14.92 -7.91
N ALA A 25 15.28 -16.18 -8.27
CA ALA A 25 14.61 -17.14 -7.42
C ALA A 25 15.52 -17.47 -6.22
N GLY A 26 15.05 -17.18 -5.01
CA GLY A 26 15.71 -17.51 -3.76
C GLY A 26 14.67 -17.94 -2.74
N GLY A 27 14.52 -19.26 -2.59
CA GLY A 27 13.57 -19.88 -1.68
C GLY A 27 13.77 -19.44 -0.23
N ARG A 28 12.71 -18.87 0.35
CA ARG A 28 12.42 -18.98 1.78
C ARG A 28 10.95 -19.33 1.89
N THR A 29 10.69 -20.57 2.27
CA THR A 29 9.39 -21.01 2.78
C THR A 29 9.14 -20.28 4.09
N VAL A 30 8.63 -19.06 4.00
CA VAL A 30 8.16 -18.32 5.16
C VAL A 30 6.79 -18.89 5.51
N ASP A 31 6.84 -19.81 6.47
CA ASP A 31 5.80 -20.30 7.38
C ASP A 31 4.36 -19.87 7.03
N ASP A 32 3.56 -20.86 6.64
CA ASP A 32 2.12 -20.80 6.31
C ASP A 32 1.23 -20.50 7.54
N ARG A 33 1.79 -20.02 8.66
CA ARG A 33 1.04 -19.76 9.91
C ARG A 33 0.53 -18.34 10.07
N VAL A 34 0.90 -17.42 9.18
CA VAL A 34 0.49 -16.01 9.27
C VAL A 34 -0.88 -15.82 8.61
N ALA A 35 -1.83 -16.71 8.84
CA ALA A 35 -3.24 -16.54 8.46
C ALA A 35 -4.12 -16.02 9.62
N GLY A 36 -3.60 -16.02 10.86
CA GLY A 36 -4.35 -15.63 12.07
C GLY A 36 -3.85 -14.40 12.82
N GLU A 37 -2.59 -13.98 12.70
CA GLU A 37 -2.09 -12.84 13.48
C GLU A 37 -2.71 -11.52 12.99
N PRO A 38 -3.21 -10.66 13.89
CA PRO A 38 -3.68 -9.33 13.55
C PRO A 38 -2.52 -8.49 13.00
N LEU A 39 -2.80 -7.63 12.02
CA LEU A 39 -1.78 -6.73 11.49
C LEU A 39 -1.27 -5.81 12.62
N PRO A 40 0.05 -5.55 12.68
CA PRO A 40 0.60 -4.62 13.65
C PRO A 40 -0.10 -3.25 13.60
N ALA A 41 -0.46 -2.71 14.76
CA ALA A 41 -1.13 -1.41 14.89
C ALA A 41 -0.31 -0.24 14.31
N VAL A 42 1.00 -0.42 14.09
CA VAL A 42 1.88 0.58 13.45
C VAL A 42 1.46 0.93 12.01
N PHE A 43 0.64 0.10 11.37
CA PHE A 43 0.10 0.38 10.03
C PHE A 43 -1.23 1.15 10.07
N GLU A 44 -1.84 1.32 11.24
CA GLU A 44 -3.07 2.08 11.38
C GLU A 44 -2.82 3.57 11.12
N GLY A 45 -3.75 4.21 10.40
CA GLY A 45 -3.61 5.62 9.99
C GLY A 45 -2.58 5.88 8.88
N LEU A 46 -1.85 4.85 8.41
CA LEU A 46 -0.94 4.98 7.28
C LEU A 46 -1.64 4.62 5.97
N SER A 47 -1.56 5.52 5.00
CA SER A 47 -2.13 5.34 3.67
C SER A 47 -1.13 5.73 2.59
N VAL A 48 -1.26 5.10 1.41
CA VAL A 48 -0.38 5.32 0.27
C VAL A 48 -1.19 5.64 -0.98
N PRO A 49 -0.66 6.41 -1.94
CA PRO A 49 -1.36 6.66 -3.20
C PRO A 49 -1.70 5.35 -3.93
N VAL A 50 -2.80 5.35 -4.69
CA VAL A 50 -3.25 4.20 -5.51
C VAL A 50 -2.12 3.58 -6.35
N ARG A 51 -1.25 4.41 -6.93
CA ARG A 51 -0.13 3.94 -7.75
C ARG A 51 0.88 3.13 -6.94
N THR A 52 1.19 3.57 -5.73
CA THR A 52 2.08 2.85 -4.81
C THR A 52 1.45 1.55 -4.35
N ALA A 53 0.16 1.56 -4.01
CA ALA A 53 -0.58 0.34 -3.68
C ALA A 53 -0.56 -0.68 -4.82
N ALA A 54 -0.71 -0.22 -6.07
CA ALA A 54 -0.63 -1.05 -7.26
C ALA A 54 0.73 -1.74 -7.38
N SER A 55 1.84 -1.00 -7.20
CA SER A 55 3.18 -1.58 -7.19
C SER A 55 3.37 -2.60 -6.06
N MET A 56 2.83 -2.34 -4.86
CA MET A 56 2.94 -3.26 -3.71
C MET A 56 2.16 -4.57 -3.92
N LEU A 57 1.02 -4.49 -4.61
CA LEU A 57 0.16 -5.64 -4.91
C LEU A 57 0.55 -6.36 -6.21
N GLY A 58 1.45 -5.79 -7.02
CA GLY A 58 1.74 -6.31 -8.36
C GLY A 58 0.57 -6.18 -9.33
N LEU A 59 -0.31 -5.20 -9.11
CA LEU A 59 -1.51 -4.95 -9.90
C LEU A 59 -1.39 -3.65 -10.72
N THR A 60 -2.33 -3.44 -11.63
CA THR A 60 -2.43 -2.13 -12.31
C THR A 60 -3.16 -1.11 -11.42
N PRO A 61 -2.87 0.21 -11.56
CA PRO A 61 -3.63 1.23 -10.83
C PRO A 61 -5.13 1.18 -11.09
N TRP A 62 -5.54 0.80 -12.31
CA TRP A 62 -6.94 0.61 -12.66
C TRP A 62 -7.57 -0.54 -11.87
N THR A 63 -6.88 -1.68 -11.76
CA THR A 63 -7.34 -2.81 -10.96
C THR A 63 -7.52 -2.41 -9.49
N VAL A 64 -6.57 -1.66 -8.93
CA VAL A 64 -6.69 -1.15 -7.55
C VAL A 64 -7.89 -0.22 -7.39
N ALA A 65 -8.13 0.69 -8.34
CA ALA A 65 -9.31 1.54 -8.33
C ALA A 65 -10.61 0.72 -8.34
N HIS A 66 -10.66 -0.33 -9.16
CA HIS A 66 -11.80 -1.24 -9.23
C HIS A 66 -12.02 -2.02 -7.91
N LEU A 67 -10.95 -2.47 -7.24
CA LEU A 67 -11.04 -3.12 -5.94
C LEU A 67 -11.55 -2.18 -4.83
N ILE A 68 -11.19 -0.91 -4.90
CA ILE A 68 -11.73 0.12 -4.00
C ILE A 68 -13.24 0.31 -4.24
N GLU A 69 -13.66 0.39 -5.51
CA GLU A 69 -15.08 0.52 -5.86
C GLU A 69 -15.92 -0.68 -5.41
N ARG A 70 -15.33 -1.87 -5.43
CA ARG A 70 -15.93 -3.11 -4.91
C ARG A 70 -15.90 -3.23 -3.38
N GLY A 71 -15.24 -2.32 -2.69
CA GLY A 71 -15.10 -2.35 -1.23
C GLY A 71 -14.10 -3.38 -0.69
N GLU A 72 -13.31 -4.01 -1.58
CA GLU A 72 -12.27 -4.98 -1.20
C GLU A 72 -11.01 -4.29 -0.68
N LEU A 73 -10.78 -3.04 -1.09
CA LEU A 73 -9.74 -2.18 -0.54
C LEU A 73 -10.34 -0.95 0.14
N ARG A 74 -9.90 -0.66 1.37
CA ARG A 74 -10.24 0.57 2.08
C ARG A 74 -9.38 1.72 1.58
N SER A 75 -10.04 2.83 1.27
CA SER A 75 -9.39 4.04 0.82
C SER A 75 -9.91 5.28 1.53
N GLU A 76 -9.03 6.26 1.69
CA GLU A 76 -9.31 7.59 2.19
C GLU A 76 -9.15 8.61 1.06
N ARG A 77 -9.93 9.71 1.10
CA ARG A 77 -9.80 10.82 0.15
C ARG A 77 -8.99 11.95 0.76
N GLY A 78 -7.95 12.37 0.06
CA GLY A 78 -7.20 13.60 0.34
C GLY A 78 -7.33 14.54 -0.85
N GLY A 79 -8.30 15.44 -0.80
CA GLY A 79 -8.63 16.32 -1.92
C GLY A 79 -9.07 15.55 -3.17
N GLN A 80 -8.36 15.75 -4.28
CA GLN A 80 -8.62 15.06 -5.55
C GLN A 80 -8.03 13.64 -5.61
N TYR A 81 -7.17 13.29 -4.65
CA TYR A 81 -6.45 12.01 -4.66
C TYR A 81 -7.11 10.98 -3.75
N ARG A 82 -6.96 9.70 -4.12
CA ARG A 82 -7.34 8.55 -3.29
C ARG A 82 -6.09 7.87 -2.75
N TYR A 83 -6.14 7.53 -1.47
CA TYR A 83 -5.08 6.83 -0.75
C TYR A 83 -5.65 5.52 -0.21
N VAL A 84 -4.89 4.44 -0.32
CA VAL A 84 -5.28 3.11 0.16
C VAL A 84 -4.59 2.85 1.49
N THR A 85 -5.32 2.36 2.48
CA THR A 85 -4.73 2.10 3.80
C THR A 85 -3.79 0.90 3.73
N LEU A 86 -2.64 1.00 4.42
CA LEU A 86 -1.67 -0.10 4.46
C LEU A 86 -2.27 -1.37 5.06
N THR A 87 -3.11 -1.21 6.09
CA THR A 87 -3.84 -2.33 6.70
C THR A 87 -4.69 -3.09 5.67
N SER A 88 -5.36 -2.38 4.77
CA SER A 88 -6.19 -3.01 3.74
C SER A 88 -5.35 -3.70 2.67
N ILE A 89 -4.22 -3.12 2.27
CA ILE A 89 -3.30 -3.73 1.29
C ILE A 89 -2.75 -5.06 1.82
N PHE A 90 -2.25 -5.06 3.05
CA PHE A 90 -1.69 -6.27 3.65
C PHE A 90 -2.77 -7.33 3.93
N SER A 91 -3.98 -6.91 4.32
CA SER A 91 -5.12 -7.83 4.47
C SER A 91 -5.48 -8.49 3.14
N TYR A 92 -5.60 -7.71 2.07
CA TYR A 92 -5.91 -8.21 0.73
C TYR A 92 -4.87 -9.20 0.21
N ARG A 93 -3.58 -8.90 0.40
CA ARG A 93 -2.47 -9.77 0.00
C ARG A 93 -2.48 -11.11 0.76
N ARG A 94 -2.92 -11.12 2.03
CA ARG A 94 -3.05 -12.36 2.81
C ARG A 94 -4.24 -13.21 2.40
N MET A 95 -5.32 -12.61 1.90
CA MET A 95 -6.49 -13.34 1.40
C MET A 95 -6.29 -13.94 0.01
N THR A 96 -5.40 -13.35 -0.80
CA THR A 96 -5.18 -13.72 -2.21
C THR A 96 -3.96 -14.61 -2.44
N ARG A 97 -3.23 -14.94 -1.37
CA ARG A 97 -2.08 -15.86 -1.39
C ARG A 97 -2.49 -17.21 -0.81
#